data_AF-A0A6A3IIW7-F1
#
_entry.id   AF-A0A6A3IIW7-F1
#
_cell.length_a   1.000
_cell.length_b   1.000
_cell.length_c   1.000
_cell.angle_alpha   90.00
_cell.angle_beta   90.00
_cell.angle_gamma   90.00
#
_symmetry.space_group_name_H-M   'P 1'
#
loop_
_entity.id
_entity.type
_entity.pdbx_description
1 polymer ?
#
loop_
_entity_poly.entity_id
_entity_poly.type
_entity_poly.pdbx_seq_one_letter_code
_entity_poly.pdbx_strand_id
1 'polypeptide(L)'
;MTSLLLRPTQFLLHSQRSLRSPMLRKTAAFSSNASNGSTPTGLTSLQKASLGLAAMFGGGYAIGYFFGPFPSLEELTGVKAVGGGSEFKGELIVTDKVFFDVGINDDYVGKIVMGLYGEVQPRTVENFRALCTGEKGESRAGPPLWFKGSSFHRIIPGFMIQGGDFTQHNGRGGESIYGRRFDDEDLSVPHAGPGTLSMANAGPNTNGSQFFICTGDTPWLDGKHVVLGRVLEGMDVVDIVSSCGRRSGKPTAEVKIINCGVLNADSASQDASAEKNEPKRLTREEMQDRLESLREVEGNFMAQKEQIDSTMYKQLMAEIKHEKLRIKTELKKPQE
;
A
#
# COMPACT_ATOMS: atom_id res chain seq x y z
N MET A 1 -37.57 65.40 21.46
CA MET A 1 -37.74 65.45 22.92
C MET A 1 -37.49 64.04 23.46
N THR A 2 -36.47 63.88 24.34
CA THR A 2 -36.36 62.94 25.51
C THR A 2 -36.78 61.46 25.30
N SER A 3 -36.05 60.39 25.62
CA SER A 3 -35.07 60.03 26.68
C SER A 3 -34.53 58.63 26.30
N LEU A 4 -33.24 58.26 26.25
CA LEU A 4 -32.22 58.11 27.31
C LEU A 4 -32.52 57.01 28.36
N LEU A 5 -31.55 56.06 28.47
CA LEU A 5 -31.02 55.32 29.65
C LEU A 5 -30.91 53.80 29.41
N LEU A 6 -29.70 53.20 29.31
CA LEU A 6 -28.75 52.81 30.39
C LEU A 6 -29.42 51.83 31.39
N ARG A 7 -28.86 50.69 31.81
CA ARG A 7 -27.46 50.23 31.96
C ARG A 7 -27.42 48.71 32.29
N PRO A 8 -26.22 48.10 32.35
CA PRO A 8 -25.93 46.70 32.67
C PRO A 8 -25.62 46.50 34.17
N THR A 9 -25.44 45.26 34.61
CA THR A 9 -24.80 44.94 35.91
C THR A 9 -23.86 43.75 35.81
N GLN A 10 -22.57 44.05 36.01
CA GLN A 10 -21.51 43.16 36.47
C GLN A 10 -21.65 42.86 37.98
N PHE A 11 -21.15 41.70 38.41
CA PHE A 11 -20.43 41.44 39.68
C PHE A 11 -19.65 40.13 39.39
N LEU A 12 -18.30 40.05 39.24
CA LEU A 12 -17.18 40.33 40.17
C LEU A 12 -17.48 39.78 41.58
N LEU A 13 -16.67 38.99 42.28
CA LEU A 13 -15.21 38.96 42.43
C LEU A 13 -14.84 37.65 43.20
N HIS A 14 -13.72 37.01 42.80
CA HIS A 14 -12.64 36.47 43.64
C HIS A 14 -12.87 35.37 44.72
N SER A 15 -11.97 34.38 44.71
CA SER A 15 -10.79 34.30 45.62
C SER A 15 -10.28 32.84 45.65
N GLN A 16 -9.19 32.52 44.94
CA GLN A 16 -7.79 32.40 45.39
C GLN A 16 -7.37 31.03 45.97
N ARG A 17 -6.26 30.55 45.38
CA ARG A 17 -5.13 29.75 45.93
C ARG A 17 -5.39 28.27 46.25
N SER A 18 -4.75 27.35 45.52
CA SER A 18 -3.32 26.98 45.50
C SER A 18 -2.95 26.01 46.61
N LEU A 19 -2.50 24.80 46.25
CA LEU A 19 -1.14 24.28 46.51
C LEU A 19 -1.06 22.76 46.24
N ARG A 20 -0.07 22.38 45.41
CA ARG A 20 0.86 21.23 45.53
C ARG A 20 0.32 19.78 45.45
N SER A 21 0.61 19.19 44.28
CA SER A 21 1.25 17.89 43.92
C SER A 21 1.80 16.96 45.03
N PRO A 22 2.27 15.71 44.74
CA PRO A 22 2.37 15.00 43.45
C PRO A 22 2.06 13.46 43.52
N MET A 23 2.37 12.76 42.41
CA MET A 23 2.70 11.33 42.30
C MET A 23 1.56 10.29 42.35
N LEU A 24 1.25 9.73 41.18
CA LEU A 24 1.39 8.28 40.98
C LEU A 24 1.65 7.97 39.51
N ARG A 25 2.93 7.80 39.18
CA ARG A 25 3.38 7.01 38.03
C ARG A 25 2.84 5.59 38.20
N LYS A 26 2.12 5.08 37.19
CA LYS A 26 2.15 3.64 36.89
C LYS A 26 2.83 3.47 35.54
N THR A 27 4.16 3.45 35.62
CA THR A 27 5.02 2.75 34.68
C THR A 27 4.67 1.26 34.76
N ALA A 28 4.01 0.71 33.73
CA ALA A 28 4.08 -0.71 33.49
C ALA A 28 5.43 -0.97 32.82
N ALA A 29 6.45 -1.22 33.65
CA ALA A 29 7.67 -1.87 33.21
C ALA A 29 7.30 -3.33 32.90
N PHE A 30 7.31 -3.71 31.62
CA PHE A 30 7.37 -5.12 31.28
C PHE A 30 8.86 -5.50 31.28
N SER A 31 9.24 -6.14 32.38
CA SER A 31 10.54 -6.74 32.60
C SER A 31 10.82 -7.77 31.51
N SER A 32 11.99 -7.63 30.91
CA SER A 32 12.66 -8.67 30.14
C SER A 32 12.83 -9.94 31.00
N ASN A 33 12.24 -11.05 30.56
CA ASN A 33 12.88 -12.36 30.66
C ASN A 33 12.12 -13.37 29.78
N ALA A 34 12.63 -13.56 28.57
CA ALA A 34 12.47 -14.80 27.82
C ALA A 34 13.78 -15.04 27.07
N SER A 35 14.79 -15.46 27.84
CA SER A 35 15.83 -16.31 27.31
C SER A 35 15.18 -17.60 26.80
N ASN A 36 15.02 -17.72 25.49
CA ASN A 36 15.07 -19.01 24.81
C ASN A 36 15.66 -18.77 23.44
N GLY A 37 16.91 -19.18 23.31
CA GLY A 37 17.63 -19.15 22.06
C GLY A 37 17.03 -20.17 21.10
N SER A 38 16.63 -19.68 19.94
CA SER A 38 16.81 -20.40 18.69
C SER A 38 17.28 -19.37 17.68
N THR A 39 18.60 -19.27 17.54
CA THR A 39 19.24 -18.59 16.42
C THR A 39 18.67 -19.16 15.12
N PRO A 40 18.05 -18.36 14.24
CA PRO A 40 17.68 -18.84 12.92
C PRO A 40 18.95 -18.99 12.08
N THR A 41 19.43 -20.22 12.03
CA THR A 41 20.45 -20.69 11.09
C THR A 41 19.80 -20.79 9.72
N GLY A 42 19.92 -19.74 8.90
CA GLY A 42 19.38 -19.76 7.54
C GLY A 42 19.36 -18.42 6.83
N LEU A 43 19.34 -17.31 7.57
CA LEU A 43 19.38 -15.98 6.95
C LEU A 43 20.82 -15.57 6.62
N THR A 44 21.02 -15.12 5.38
CA THR A 44 22.27 -14.48 4.97
C THR A 44 22.49 -13.20 5.79
N SER A 45 23.75 -12.80 5.98
CA SER A 45 24.07 -11.59 6.77
C SER A 45 23.39 -10.32 6.23
N LEU A 46 23.12 -10.28 4.92
CA LEU A 46 22.42 -9.20 4.20
C LEU A 46 20.93 -9.09 4.57
N GLN A 47 20.24 -10.22 4.76
CA GLN A 47 18.83 -10.24 5.18
C GLN A 47 18.64 -9.83 6.64
N LYS A 48 19.66 -10.08 7.49
CA LYS A 48 19.66 -9.62 8.88
C LYS A 48 19.90 -8.11 8.97
N ALA A 49 20.77 -7.59 8.09
CA ALA A 49 21.04 -6.17 7.94
C ALA A 49 19.80 -5.38 7.46
N SER A 50 19.08 -5.90 6.47
CA SER A 50 17.88 -5.23 5.93
C SER A 50 16.73 -5.17 6.96
N LEU A 51 16.53 -6.22 7.77
CA LEU A 51 15.59 -6.20 8.90
C LEU A 51 15.98 -5.19 9.99
N GLY A 52 17.28 -5.07 10.30
CA GLY A 52 17.78 -4.09 11.28
C GLY A 52 17.55 -2.65 10.84
N LEU A 53 17.66 -2.37 9.54
CA LEU A 53 17.46 -1.04 8.96
C LEU A 53 15.97 -0.64 8.94
N ALA A 54 15.06 -1.58 8.67
CA ALA A 54 13.61 -1.36 8.70
C ALA A 54 13.09 -0.97 10.10
N ALA A 55 13.72 -1.52 11.15
CA ALA A 55 13.36 -1.24 12.55
C ALA A 55 13.85 0.13 13.05
N MET A 56 14.92 0.68 12.48
CA MET A 56 15.54 1.96 12.92
C MET A 56 14.91 3.20 12.27
N PHE A 57 14.33 3.09 11.07
CA PHE A 57 13.86 4.24 10.28
C PHE A 57 12.34 4.28 10.02
N GLY A 58 11.55 3.39 10.65
CA GLY A 58 10.09 3.42 10.52
C GLY A 58 9.57 3.20 9.09
N GLY A 59 10.37 2.54 8.25
CA GLY A 59 10.03 2.28 6.86
C GLY A 59 10.98 1.25 6.27
N GLY A 60 10.47 0.04 6.00
CA GLY A 60 11.17 -1.01 5.24
C GLY A 60 11.35 -0.69 3.75
N TYR A 61 11.06 0.55 3.33
CA TYR A 61 10.75 0.89 1.94
C TYR A 61 11.90 1.48 1.12
N ALA A 62 13.06 1.76 1.70
CA ALA A 62 14.22 2.23 0.92
C ALA A 62 15.05 1.10 0.27
N ILE A 63 14.78 -0.17 0.60
CA ILE A 63 15.65 -1.31 0.23
C ILE A 63 15.14 -2.08 -1.00
N GLY A 64 13.83 -1.97 -1.32
CA GLY A 64 13.22 -2.70 -2.45
C GLY A 64 13.83 -2.34 -3.82
N TYR A 65 14.45 -1.17 -3.95
CA TYR A 65 15.10 -0.74 -5.19
C TYR A 65 16.45 -1.42 -5.48
N PHE A 66 17.04 -2.14 -4.51
CA PHE A 66 18.39 -2.71 -4.64
C PHE A 66 18.48 -4.24 -4.56
N PHE A 67 17.52 -4.96 -3.94
CA PHE A 67 17.74 -6.38 -3.58
C PHE A 67 16.65 -7.39 -4.00
N GLY A 68 15.66 -7.00 -4.80
CA GLY A 68 14.62 -7.93 -5.27
C GLY A 68 13.55 -8.27 -4.20
N PRO A 69 12.62 -9.19 -4.51
CA PRO A 69 11.42 -9.42 -3.70
C PRO A 69 11.80 -9.96 -2.31
N PHE A 70 11.28 -9.30 -1.27
CA PHE A 70 11.44 -9.76 0.10
C PHE A 70 10.71 -11.11 0.29
N PRO A 71 11.34 -12.10 0.96
CA PRO A 71 10.64 -13.32 1.33
C PRO A 71 9.49 -12.99 2.28
N SER A 72 8.43 -13.77 2.16
CA SER A 72 7.22 -13.62 2.98
C SER A 72 7.52 -13.85 4.47
N LEU A 73 6.74 -13.23 5.36
CA LEU A 73 6.91 -13.40 6.81
C LEU A 73 6.76 -14.87 7.27
N GLU A 74 6.02 -15.68 6.50
CA GLU A 74 5.85 -17.12 6.70
C GLU A 74 7.15 -17.90 6.44
N GLU A 75 7.92 -17.51 5.42
CA GLU A 75 9.27 -18.05 5.14
C GLU A 75 10.31 -17.59 6.17
N LEU A 76 10.10 -16.43 6.79
CA LEU A 76 11.05 -15.81 7.74
C LEU A 76 10.88 -16.29 9.18
N THR A 77 9.67 -16.73 9.55
CA THR A 77 9.34 -17.08 10.94
C THR A 77 8.98 -18.55 11.13
N GLY A 78 8.58 -19.28 10.08
CA GLY A 78 8.16 -20.68 10.18
C GLY A 78 6.95 -20.89 11.11
N VAL A 79 6.28 -19.81 11.53
CA VAL A 79 5.12 -19.85 12.42
C VAL A 79 3.88 -19.63 11.56
N LYS A 80 3.10 -20.70 11.38
CA LYS A 80 1.78 -20.66 10.73
C LYS A 80 0.85 -19.82 11.59
N ALA A 81 0.31 -18.72 11.04
CA ALA A 81 -0.72 -17.94 11.71
C ALA A 81 -1.97 -18.82 11.93
N VAL A 82 -2.35 -19.04 13.18
CA VAL A 82 -3.57 -19.78 13.53
C VAL A 82 -4.76 -18.82 13.41
N GLY A 83 -5.32 -18.71 12.21
CA GLY A 83 -6.58 -18.03 11.94
C GLY A 83 -7.71 -19.05 11.81
N GLY A 84 -8.64 -19.05 12.76
CA GLY A 84 -9.87 -19.85 12.71
C GLY A 84 -10.90 -19.26 11.74
N GLY A 85 -10.59 -19.26 10.44
CA GLY A 85 -11.51 -18.97 9.35
C GLY A 85 -11.99 -20.26 8.69
N SER A 86 -13.19 -20.25 8.10
CA SER A 86 -13.66 -21.33 7.24
C SER A 86 -12.63 -21.59 6.14
N GLU A 87 -12.10 -22.79 6.08
CA GLU A 87 -11.08 -23.18 5.10
C GLU A 87 -11.75 -23.25 3.71
N PHE A 88 -11.48 -22.26 2.84
CA PHE A 88 -11.85 -22.34 1.44
C PHE A 88 -11.19 -23.58 0.82
N LYS A 89 -11.98 -24.51 0.27
CA LYS A 89 -11.51 -25.81 -0.23
C LYS A 89 -11.25 -25.85 -1.74
N GLY A 90 -11.10 -24.69 -2.38
CA GLY A 90 -10.85 -24.56 -3.82
C GLY A 90 -9.49 -23.95 -4.14
N GLU A 91 -9.11 -24.04 -5.41
CA GLU A 91 -7.99 -23.27 -5.98
C GLU A 91 -8.50 -21.89 -6.42
N LEU A 92 -7.76 -20.83 -6.10
CA LEU A 92 -8.09 -19.47 -6.52
C LEU A 92 -7.44 -19.18 -7.88
N ILE A 93 -8.18 -19.42 -8.96
CA ILE A 93 -7.73 -19.22 -10.34
C ILE A 93 -7.99 -17.77 -10.76
N VAL A 94 -6.96 -17.13 -11.34
CA VAL A 94 -7.10 -15.80 -11.95
C VAL A 94 -7.70 -15.94 -13.35
N THR A 95 -8.94 -15.46 -13.52
CA THR A 95 -9.66 -15.50 -14.81
C THR A 95 -9.42 -14.25 -15.64
N ASP A 96 -9.33 -13.10 -14.98
CA ASP A 96 -9.22 -11.79 -15.61
C ASP A 96 -8.09 -10.99 -14.96
N LYS A 97 -7.42 -10.15 -15.75
CA LYS A 97 -6.42 -9.21 -15.25
C LYS A 97 -6.88 -7.79 -15.53
N VAL A 98 -6.79 -6.93 -14.52
CA VAL A 98 -7.14 -5.52 -14.61
C VAL A 98 -6.00 -4.66 -14.08
N PHE A 99 -5.96 -3.40 -14.46
CA PHE A 99 -4.91 -2.49 -14.00
C PHE A 99 -5.46 -1.14 -13.54
N PHE A 100 -4.72 -0.50 -12.64
CA PHE A 100 -4.84 0.91 -12.27
C PHE A 100 -3.53 1.63 -12.49
N ASP A 101 -3.56 2.73 -13.23
CA ASP A 101 -2.52 3.75 -13.25
C ASP A 101 -2.82 4.75 -12.13
N VAL A 102 -1.91 4.85 -11.16
CA VAL A 102 -2.12 5.63 -9.95
C VAL A 102 -1.30 6.90 -9.98
N GLY A 103 -1.91 8.00 -9.54
CA GLY A 103 -1.24 9.27 -9.32
C GLY A 103 -1.42 9.80 -7.91
N ILE A 104 -0.44 10.57 -7.45
CA ILE A 104 -0.46 11.31 -6.19
C ILE A 104 -0.27 12.80 -6.52
N ASN A 105 -1.23 13.64 -6.13
CA ASN A 105 -1.28 15.06 -6.50
C ASN A 105 -1.12 15.30 -8.02
N ASP A 106 -1.76 14.43 -8.81
CA ASP A 106 -1.73 14.39 -10.27
C ASP A 106 -0.38 13.98 -10.91
N ASP A 107 0.66 13.70 -10.12
CA ASP A 107 1.90 13.08 -10.60
C ASP A 107 1.74 11.56 -10.71
N TYR A 108 2.12 10.98 -11.84
CA TYR A 108 2.06 9.52 -12.05
C TYR A 108 3.10 8.80 -11.18
N VAL A 109 2.64 7.78 -10.44
CA VAL A 109 3.45 7.03 -9.48
C VAL A 109 3.74 5.62 -9.98
N GLY A 110 2.75 4.97 -10.61
CA GLY A 110 2.95 3.63 -11.14
C GLY A 110 1.66 2.90 -11.46
N LYS A 111 1.81 1.65 -11.92
CA LYS A 111 0.73 0.77 -12.32
C LYS A 111 0.57 -0.37 -11.32
N ILE A 112 -0.67 -0.64 -10.91
CA ILE A 112 -1.05 -1.81 -10.12
C ILE A 112 -1.80 -2.77 -11.04
N VAL A 113 -1.34 -4.01 -11.16
CA VAL A 113 -2.02 -5.07 -11.89
C VAL A 113 -2.64 -6.04 -10.89
N MET A 114 -3.93 -6.32 -11.07
CA MET A 114 -4.71 -7.22 -10.19
C MET A 114 -5.28 -8.37 -11.01
N GLY A 115 -5.22 -9.56 -10.44
CA GLY A 115 -5.90 -10.76 -10.94
C GLY A 115 -7.21 -10.96 -10.20
N LEU A 116 -8.26 -11.31 -10.94
CA LEU A 116 -9.63 -11.48 -10.43
C LEU A 116 -10.04 -12.96 -10.43
N TYR A 117 -10.80 -13.38 -9.42
CA TYR A 117 -11.22 -14.77 -9.19
C TYR A 117 -12.61 -15.05 -9.78
N GLY A 118 -12.76 -14.95 -11.11
CA GLY A 118 -14.07 -15.00 -11.78
C GLY A 118 -14.80 -16.34 -11.69
N GLU A 119 -14.09 -17.45 -11.42
CA GLU A 119 -14.75 -18.75 -11.20
C GLU A 119 -15.48 -18.82 -9.86
N VAL A 120 -14.91 -18.20 -8.82
CA VAL A 120 -15.46 -18.20 -7.46
C VAL A 120 -16.44 -17.05 -7.27
N GLN A 121 -16.14 -15.89 -7.87
CA GLN A 121 -16.89 -14.65 -7.66
C GLN A 121 -17.35 -14.01 -8.98
N PRO A 122 -18.06 -14.72 -9.87
CA PRO A 122 -18.36 -14.24 -11.23
C PRO A 122 -19.09 -12.90 -11.25
N ARG A 123 -20.05 -12.66 -10.35
CA ARG A 123 -20.79 -11.38 -10.32
C ARG A 123 -19.93 -10.25 -9.79
N THR A 124 -19.16 -10.52 -8.74
CA THR A 124 -18.28 -9.51 -8.13
C THR A 124 -17.16 -9.11 -9.08
N VAL A 125 -16.60 -10.08 -9.80
CA VAL A 125 -15.56 -9.87 -10.81
C VAL A 125 -16.08 -9.11 -12.03
N GLU A 126 -17.23 -9.47 -12.59
CA GLU A 126 -17.82 -8.74 -13.72
C GLU A 126 -18.13 -7.28 -13.34
N ASN A 127 -18.60 -7.03 -12.11
CA ASN A 127 -18.78 -5.68 -11.61
C ASN A 127 -17.46 -4.89 -11.59
N PHE A 128 -16.41 -5.44 -11.00
CA PHE A 128 -15.12 -4.76 -10.91
C PHE A 128 -14.48 -4.55 -12.29
N ARG A 129 -14.49 -5.59 -13.15
CA ARG A 129 -13.97 -5.55 -14.52
C ARG A 129 -14.65 -4.47 -15.35
N ALA A 130 -15.98 -4.42 -15.33
CA ALA A 130 -16.74 -3.43 -16.09
C ALA A 130 -16.54 -2.00 -15.55
N LEU A 131 -16.38 -1.82 -14.24
CA LEU A 131 -16.03 -0.53 -13.64
C LEU A 131 -14.58 -0.12 -13.98
N CYS A 132 -13.68 -1.04 -14.29
CA CYS A 132 -12.36 -0.71 -14.83
C CYS A 132 -12.43 -0.20 -16.28
N THR A 133 -13.30 -0.78 -17.12
CA THR A 133 -13.42 -0.39 -18.55
C THR A 133 -14.32 0.82 -18.78
N GLY A 134 -15.31 1.05 -17.90
CA GLY A 134 -16.33 2.08 -18.13
C GLY A 134 -17.39 1.67 -19.17
N GLU A 135 -17.43 0.40 -19.59
CA GLU A 135 -18.25 -0.07 -20.72
C GLU A 135 -19.77 0.01 -20.48
N LYS A 136 -20.20 0.14 -19.22
CA LYS A 136 -21.63 0.16 -18.85
C LYS A 136 -22.25 1.55 -18.89
N GLY A 137 -21.51 2.58 -19.32
CA GLY A 137 -22.03 3.92 -19.52
C GLY A 137 -22.26 4.70 -18.22
N GLU A 138 -23.40 5.37 -18.10
CA GLU A 138 -23.70 6.28 -16.99
C GLU A 138 -24.29 5.56 -15.77
N SER A 139 -23.91 6.01 -14.57
CA SER A 139 -24.53 5.57 -13.32
C SER A 139 -25.84 6.32 -13.08
N ARG A 140 -26.72 5.79 -12.21
CA ARG A 140 -27.96 6.48 -11.84
C ARG A 140 -27.69 7.76 -11.03
N ALA A 141 -26.51 7.85 -10.40
CA ALA A 141 -26.07 9.02 -9.68
C ALA A 141 -25.57 10.17 -10.59
N GLY A 142 -25.39 9.93 -11.89
CA GLY A 142 -24.95 10.92 -12.88
C GLY A 142 -23.55 10.64 -13.46
N PRO A 143 -22.50 10.44 -12.64
CA PRO A 143 -21.17 10.11 -13.14
C PRO A 143 -21.13 8.77 -13.90
N PRO A 144 -20.15 8.54 -14.80
CA PRO A 144 -20.00 7.25 -15.48
C PRO A 144 -19.70 6.12 -14.49
N LEU A 145 -20.14 4.90 -14.81
CA LEU A 145 -19.77 3.66 -14.12
C LEU A 145 -18.31 3.30 -14.41
N TRP A 146 -17.37 4.12 -13.93
CA TRP A 146 -15.96 4.02 -14.27
C TRP A 146 -15.06 4.44 -13.10
N PHE A 147 -14.03 3.65 -12.80
CA PHE A 147 -13.06 3.97 -11.75
C PHE A 147 -12.10 5.09 -12.12
N LYS A 148 -11.96 5.42 -13.40
CA LYS A 148 -11.07 6.50 -13.84
C LYS A 148 -11.47 7.83 -13.21
N GLY A 149 -10.50 8.50 -12.59
CA GLY A 149 -10.69 9.75 -11.85
C GLY A 149 -11.22 9.58 -10.42
N SER A 150 -11.56 8.36 -10.00
CA SER A 150 -11.91 8.10 -8.60
C SER A 150 -10.68 8.11 -7.69
N SER A 151 -10.88 8.37 -6.39
CA SER A 151 -9.80 8.53 -5.42
C SER A 151 -9.76 7.41 -4.39
N PHE A 152 -8.55 7.14 -3.88
CA PHE A 152 -8.37 6.36 -2.65
C PHE A 152 -8.68 7.27 -1.46
N HIS A 153 -9.95 7.33 -1.09
CA HIS A 153 -10.47 8.27 -0.08
C HIS A 153 -10.17 7.84 1.36
N ARG A 154 -9.75 6.59 1.59
CA ARG A 154 -9.39 6.09 2.92
C ARG A 154 -8.17 5.17 2.88
N ILE A 155 -7.07 5.59 3.49
CA ILE A 155 -5.79 4.89 3.52
C ILE A 155 -5.31 4.77 4.98
N ILE A 156 -5.15 3.54 5.46
CA ILE A 156 -4.64 3.24 6.80
C ILE A 156 -3.38 2.38 6.65
N PRO A 157 -2.18 2.92 6.96
CA PRO A 157 -0.93 2.17 6.84
C PRO A 157 -0.93 0.89 7.67
N GLY A 158 -0.45 -0.22 7.09
CA GLY A 158 -0.42 -1.54 7.72
C GLY A 158 -1.80 -2.21 7.86
N PHE A 159 -2.84 -1.65 7.23
CA PHE A 159 -4.17 -2.22 7.19
C PHE A 159 -4.66 -2.35 5.75
N MET A 160 -5.07 -1.25 5.11
CA MET A 160 -5.58 -1.27 3.74
C MET A 160 -5.61 0.11 3.09
N ILE A 161 -5.72 0.12 1.76
CA ILE A 161 -6.04 1.28 0.94
C ILE A 161 -7.42 1.07 0.32
N GLN A 162 -8.34 2.02 0.50
CA GLN A 162 -9.74 1.92 0.08
C GLN A 162 -10.09 3.03 -0.91
N GLY A 163 -10.76 2.64 -1.99
CA GLY A 163 -11.15 3.49 -3.11
C GLY A 163 -12.49 3.08 -3.73
N GLY A 164 -12.73 3.50 -4.97
CA GLY A 164 -13.88 3.08 -5.76
C GLY A 164 -15.17 3.88 -5.55
N ASP A 165 -15.13 5.00 -4.84
CA ASP A 165 -16.24 5.98 -4.81
C ASP A 165 -16.04 7.01 -5.92
N PHE A 166 -16.55 6.71 -7.12
CA PHE A 166 -16.54 7.61 -8.28
C PHE A 166 -17.72 8.60 -8.30
N THR A 167 -18.62 8.53 -7.32
CA THR A 167 -19.83 9.38 -7.30
C THR A 167 -19.69 10.59 -6.38
N GLN A 168 -19.09 10.41 -5.21
CA GLN A 168 -18.93 11.46 -4.19
C GLN A 168 -17.47 11.64 -3.75
N HIS A 169 -16.57 10.74 -4.13
CA HIS A 169 -15.13 10.78 -3.82
C HIS A 169 -14.81 10.89 -2.32
N ASN A 170 -15.72 10.44 -1.45
CA ASN A 170 -15.61 10.63 0.01
C ASN A 170 -15.92 9.37 0.83
N GLY A 171 -16.22 8.25 0.17
CA GLY A 171 -16.52 6.96 0.77
C GLY A 171 -17.97 6.74 1.16
N ARG A 172 -18.88 7.69 0.87
CA ARG A 172 -20.33 7.55 1.10
C ARG A 172 -21.09 7.15 -0.16
N GLY A 173 -20.46 7.28 -1.32
CA GLY A 173 -21.05 6.99 -2.61
C GLY A 173 -20.65 5.62 -3.17
N GLY A 174 -20.71 5.52 -4.49
CA GLY A 174 -20.45 4.32 -5.26
C GLY A 174 -21.75 3.65 -5.73
N GLU A 175 -21.67 3.02 -6.89
CA GLU A 175 -22.78 2.30 -7.51
C GLU A 175 -22.21 1.08 -8.27
N SER A 176 -22.89 -0.07 -8.19
CA SER A 176 -22.49 -1.25 -8.96
C SER A 176 -23.07 -1.18 -10.37
N ILE A 177 -22.56 -2.01 -11.27
CA ILE A 177 -23.15 -2.14 -12.62
C ILE A 177 -24.56 -2.74 -12.61
N TYR A 178 -24.99 -3.30 -11.48
CA TYR A 178 -26.31 -3.90 -11.29
C TYR A 178 -27.32 -2.93 -10.63
N GLY A 179 -26.91 -1.69 -10.39
CA GLY A 179 -27.66 -0.68 -9.66
C GLY A 179 -26.95 -0.28 -8.36
N ARG A 180 -27.69 0.22 -7.37
CA ARG A 180 -27.06 0.82 -6.18
C ARG A 180 -26.18 -0.17 -5.40
N ARG A 181 -26.63 -1.41 -5.21
CA ARG A 181 -25.94 -2.46 -4.44
C ARG A 181 -26.23 -3.85 -4.98
N PHE A 182 -25.41 -4.84 -4.65
CA PHE A 182 -25.63 -6.26 -4.89
C PHE A 182 -25.20 -7.12 -3.68
N ASP A 183 -25.68 -8.36 -3.68
CA ASP A 183 -25.51 -9.32 -2.58
C ASP A 183 -24.07 -9.82 -2.44
N ASP A 184 -23.72 -10.36 -1.27
CA ASP A 184 -22.46 -11.08 -1.06
C ASP A 184 -22.51 -12.42 -1.81
N GLU A 185 -21.41 -12.80 -2.47
CA GLU A 185 -21.34 -14.00 -3.30
C GLU A 185 -20.75 -15.18 -2.52
N ASP A 186 -19.43 -15.38 -2.52
CA ASP A 186 -18.76 -16.33 -1.61
C ASP A 186 -17.95 -15.59 -0.53
N LEU A 187 -18.24 -15.86 0.74
CA LEU A 187 -17.55 -15.27 1.90
C LEU A 187 -16.53 -16.21 2.54
N SER A 188 -16.33 -17.40 1.97
CA SER A 188 -15.40 -18.41 2.49
C SER A 188 -13.95 -18.17 2.07
N VAL A 189 -13.70 -17.39 1.01
CA VAL A 189 -12.34 -17.00 0.58
C VAL A 189 -11.71 -16.09 1.65
N PRO A 190 -10.58 -16.47 2.25
CA PRO A 190 -9.97 -15.71 3.34
C PRO A 190 -9.14 -14.52 2.82
N HIS A 191 -8.95 -13.52 3.68
CA HIS A 191 -8.03 -12.42 3.44
C HIS A 191 -6.59 -12.88 3.67
N ALA A 192 -5.99 -13.47 2.62
CA ALA A 192 -4.68 -14.13 2.64
C ALA A 192 -3.46 -13.17 2.71
N GLY A 193 -3.60 -12.04 3.42
CA GLY A 193 -2.52 -11.08 3.67
C GLY A 193 -2.44 -9.90 2.68
N PRO A 194 -1.30 -9.19 2.66
CA PRO A 194 -1.07 -8.04 1.79
C PRO A 194 -1.30 -8.34 0.31
N GLY A 195 -1.88 -7.38 -0.41
CA GLY A 195 -2.23 -7.51 -1.83
C GLY A 195 -3.61 -8.13 -2.07
N THR A 196 -4.32 -8.62 -1.05
CA THR A 196 -5.69 -9.11 -1.20
C THR A 196 -6.64 -7.97 -1.63
N LEU A 197 -7.38 -8.18 -2.71
CA LEU A 197 -8.40 -7.26 -3.23
C LEU A 197 -9.80 -7.72 -2.80
N SER A 198 -10.54 -6.85 -2.12
CA SER A 198 -11.80 -7.20 -1.46
C SER A 198 -12.84 -6.07 -1.54
N MET A 199 -14.13 -6.42 -1.51
CA MET A 199 -15.23 -5.45 -1.59
C MET A 199 -15.45 -4.73 -0.26
N ALA A 200 -15.55 -3.40 -0.32
CA ALA A 200 -16.05 -2.62 0.82
C ALA A 200 -17.59 -2.64 0.83
N ASN A 201 -18.17 -2.78 2.01
CA ASN A 201 -19.62 -2.81 2.20
C ASN A 201 -20.03 -2.07 3.50
N ALA A 202 -21.33 -1.90 3.69
CA ALA A 202 -21.94 -1.29 4.87
C ALA A 202 -22.82 -2.31 5.63
N GLY A 203 -22.38 -3.58 5.67
CA GLY A 203 -23.12 -4.72 6.19
C GLY A 203 -23.46 -5.76 5.12
N PRO A 204 -24.13 -6.86 5.50
CA PRO A 204 -24.43 -7.96 4.60
C PRO A 204 -25.20 -7.50 3.36
N ASN A 205 -24.81 -8.01 2.18
CA ASN A 205 -25.46 -7.77 0.90
C ASN A 205 -25.51 -6.29 0.48
N THR A 206 -24.43 -5.56 0.71
CA THR A 206 -24.36 -4.13 0.37
C THR A 206 -23.16 -3.76 -0.50
N ASN A 207 -22.69 -4.67 -1.34
CA ASN A 207 -21.59 -4.45 -2.27
C ASN A 207 -21.97 -3.41 -3.33
N GLY A 208 -21.08 -2.48 -3.62
CA GLY A 208 -21.27 -1.42 -4.63
C GLY A 208 -20.09 -1.39 -5.59
N SER A 209 -19.40 -0.25 -5.63
CA SER A 209 -18.13 -0.09 -6.37
C SER A 209 -16.92 0.07 -5.48
N GLN A 210 -17.11 0.35 -4.19
CA GLN A 210 -15.99 0.55 -3.28
C GLN A 210 -15.26 -0.76 -3.01
N PHE A 211 -13.94 -0.68 -2.99
CA PHE A 211 -13.05 -1.81 -2.77
C PHE A 211 -11.89 -1.38 -1.86
N PHE A 212 -11.16 -2.37 -1.34
CA PHE A 212 -9.90 -2.14 -0.67
C PHE A 212 -8.83 -3.16 -1.07
N ILE A 213 -7.57 -2.74 -1.01
CA ILE A 213 -6.39 -3.60 -1.14
C ILE A 213 -5.71 -3.66 0.22
N CYS A 214 -5.50 -4.87 0.73
CA CYS A 214 -4.85 -5.09 2.03
C CYS A 214 -3.37 -4.74 1.96
N THR A 215 -2.84 -4.07 2.98
CA THR A 215 -1.40 -3.79 3.15
C THR A 215 -0.82 -4.51 4.39
N GLY A 216 -1.65 -5.26 5.10
CA GLY A 216 -1.32 -6.10 6.24
C GLY A 216 -2.29 -7.27 6.36
N ASP A 217 -2.10 -8.11 7.37
CA ASP A 217 -2.99 -9.23 7.65
C ASP A 217 -4.34 -8.75 8.19
N THR A 218 -5.44 -9.28 7.67
CA THR A 218 -6.80 -8.83 8.02
C THR A 218 -7.80 -9.97 8.26
N PRO A 219 -7.46 -11.03 9.03
CA PRO A 219 -8.34 -12.21 9.20
C PRO A 219 -9.70 -11.89 9.87
N TRP A 220 -9.82 -10.76 10.58
CA TRP A 220 -11.09 -10.35 11.18
C TRP A 220 -12.15 -9.85 10.17
N LEU A 221 -11.77 -9.70 8.90
CA LEU A 221 -12.64 -9.37 7.78
C LEU A 221 -13.21 -10.61 7.08
N ASP A 222 -12.68 -11.80 7.36
CA ASP A 222 -13.18 -13.07 6.83
C ASP A 222 -14.65 -13.28 7.19
N GLY A 223 -15.43 -13.80 6.26
CA GLY A 223 -16.88 -13.98 6.43
C GLY A 223 -17.70 -12.69 6.36
N LYS A 224 -17.09 -11.53 6.11
CA LYS A 224 -17.77 -10.21 6.08
C LYS A 224 -17.59 -9.43 4.80
N HIS A 225 -16.47 -9.64 4.10
CA HIS A 225 -16.12 -8.95 2.86
C HIS A 225 -15.76 -9.97 1.79
N VAL A 226 -16.30 -9.76 0.59
CA VAL A 226 -16.07 -10.64 -0.56
C VAL A 226 -14.69 -10.38 -1.12
N VAL A 227 -13.78 -11.35 -0.99
CA VAL A 227 -12.46 -11.33 -1.65
C VAL A 227 -12.66 -11.69 -3.12
N LEU A 228 -12.33 -10.76 -4.02
CA LEU A 228 -12.53 -10.92 -5.46
C LEU A 228 -11.24 -11.11 -6.26
N GLY A 229 -10.08 -10.93 -5.63
CA GLY A 229 -8.81 -11.02 -6.35
C GLY A 229 -7.59 -10.70 -5.49
N ARG A 230 -6.45 -10.50 -6.17
CA ARG A 230 -5.19 -10.10 -5.55
C ARG A 230 -4.35 -9.25 -6.50
N VAL A 231 -3.45 -8.46 -5.94
CA VAL A 231 -2.38 -7.79 -6.68
C VAL A 231 -1.41 -8.85 -7.24
N LEU A 232 -1.07 -8.70 -8.52
CA LEU A 232 -0.08 -9.50 -9.23
C LEU A 232 1.22 -8.72 -9.42
N GLU A 233 1.11 -7.44 -9.77
CA GLU A 233 2.24 -6.52 -10.01
C GLU A 233 1.91 -5.14 -9.43
N GLY A 234 2.93 -4.37 -9.03
CA GLY A 234 2.74 -3.02 -8.49
C GLY A 234 2.44 -2.97 -6.99
N MET A 235 2.89 -3.96 -6.20
CA MET A 235 2.74 -3.92 -4.74
C MET A 235 3.55 -2.78 -4.11
N ASP A 236 4.69 -2.44 -4.70
CA ASP A 236 5.48 -1.24 -4.38
C ASP A 236 4.67 0.05 -4.55
N VAL A 237 3.84 0.14 -5.59
CA VAL A 237 2.91 1.28 -5.78
C VAL A 237 1.85 1.31 -4.68
N VAL A 238 1.27 0.14 -4.34
CA VAL A 238 0.31 0.01 -3.22
C VAL A 238 0.94 0.50 -1.91
N ASP A 239 2.21 0.18 -1.68
CA ASP A 239 2.95 0.58 -0.50
C ASP A 239 3.26 2.08 -0.47
N ILE A 240 3.64 2.68 -1.60
CA ILE A 240 3.79 4.13 -1.74
C ILE A 240 2.46 4.83 -1.40
N VAL A 241 1.34 4.33 -1.95
CA VAL A 241 0.01 4.85 -1.64
C VAL A 241 -0.33 4.68 -0.16
N SER A 242 -0.01 3.52 0.43
CA SER A 242 -0.17 3.24 1.86
C SER A 242 0.57 4.26 2.73
N SER A 243 1.77 4.69 2.34
CA SER A 243 2.56 5.70 3.05
C SER A 243 1.92 7.10 3.09
N CYS A 244 1.00 7.40 2.17
CA CYS A 244 0.20 8.63 2.15
C CYS A 244 -0.99 8.58 3.12
N GLY A 245 -1.14 7.49 3.88
CA GLY A 245 -2.23 7.27 4.82
C GLY A 245 -2.01 7.85 6.21
N ARG A 246 -3.07 7.78 7.03
CA ARG A 246 -3.02 8.11 8.47
C ARG A 246 -3.84 7.10 9.24
N ARG A 247 -3.62 7.00 10.56
CA ARG A 247 -4.46 6.17 11.43
C ARG A 247 -5.96 6.54 11.36
N SER A 248 -6.27 7.80 11.04
CA SER A 248 -7.64 8.27 10.82
C SER A 248 -8.27 7.80 9.50
N GLY A 249 -7.48 7.23 8.59
CA GLY A 249 -7.90 6.88 7.23
C GLY A 249 -7.84 8.02 6.24
N LYS A 250 -7.99 9.28 6.64
CA LYS A 250 -7.86 10.41 5.71
C LYS A 250 -6.44 10.52 5.13
N PRO A 251 -6.26 10.45 3.79
CA PRO A 251 -4.95 10.63 3.14
C PRO A 251 -4.32 12.00 3.39
N THR A 252 -2.99 12.07 3.33
CA THR A 252 -2.22 13.33 3.40
C THR A 252 -2.07 14.02 2.05
N ALA A 253 -2.19 13.26 0.96
CA ALA A 253 -2.12 13.73 -0.42
C ALA A 253 -3.30 13.17 -1.20
N GLU A 254 -3.65 13.81 -2.32
CA GLU A 254 -4.72 13.32 -3.16
C GLU A 254 -4.22 12.14 -3.99
N VAL A 255 -4.78 10.95 -3.78
CA VAL A 255 -4.43 9.74 -4.54
C VAL A 255 -5.58 9.36 -5.47
N LYS A 256 -5.32 9.31 -6.77
CA LYS A 256 -6.31 9.07 -7.82
C LYS A 256 -5.94 7.90 -8.71
N ILE A 257 -6.97 7.25 -9.25
CA ILE A 257 -6.84 6.33 -10.38
C ILE A 257 -6.85 7.20 -11.65
N ILE A 258 -5.68 7.47 -12.22
CA ILE A 258 -5.53 8.27 -13.44
C ILE A 258 -6.15 7.54 -14.63
N ASN A 259 -5.92 6.24 -14.71
CA ASN A 259 -6.45 5.40 -15.77
C ASN A 259 -6.65 3.96 -15.27
N CYS A 260 -7.54 3.22 -15.92
CA CYS A 260 -7.84 1.85 -15.56
C CYS A 260 -8.40 1.08 -16.75
N GLY A 261 -8.32 -0.25 -16.68
CA GLY A 261 -8.83 -1.11 -17.74
C GLY A 261 -8.56 -2.59 -17.50
N VAL A 262 -8.85 -3.39 -18.52
CA VAL A 262 -8.60 -4.84 -18.56
C VAL A 262 -7.35 -5.09 -19.40
N LEU A 263 -6.50 -6.03 -18.96
CA LEU A 263 -5.38 -6.53 -19.73
C LEU A 263 -5.85 -7.78 -20.48
N ASN A 264 -5.95 -7.70 -21.81
CA ASN A 264 -6.31 -8.86 -22.61
C ASN A 264 -5.13 -9.85 -22.65
N ALA A 265 -5.41 -11.13 -22.42
CA ALA A 265 -4.40 -12.19 -22.55
C ALA A 265 -3.82 -12.26 -23.97
N ASP A 266 -4.60 -11.87 -24.98
CA ASP A 266 -4.19 -11.93 -26.38
C ASP A 266 -3.30 -10.75 -26.82
N SER A 267 -3.43 -9.57 -26.19
CA SER A 267 -2.54 -8.43 -26.48
C SER A 267 -1.13 -8.63 -25.93
N ALA A 268 -0.95 -9.55 -24.98
CA ALA A 268 0.38 -9.99 -24.58
C ALA A 268 1.11 -10.77 -25.69
N SER A 269 0.43 -11.15 -26.79
CA SER A 269 1.05 -11.84 -27.92
C SER A 269 1.29 -10.97 -29.17
N GLN A 270 0.79 -9.73 -29.20
CA GLN A 270 1.07 -8.78 -30.29
C GLN A 270 2.01 -7.64 -29.91
N ASP A 271 2.17 -7.34 -28.61
CA ASP A 271 3.30 -6.52 -28.12
C ASP A 271 4.52 -7.37 -27.73
N ALA A 272 4.43 -8.70 -27.78
CA ALA A 272 5.54 -9.65 -27.58
C ALA A 272 6.36 -9.93 -28.85
N SER A 273 6.43 -8.97 -29.78
CA SER A 273 7.35 -9.04 -30.93
C SER A 273 8.42 -7.94 -30.97
N ALA A 274 8.66 -7.23 -29.86
CA ALA A 274 9.87 -6.41 -29.70
C ALA A 274 10.20 -6.08 -28.23
N GLU A 275 10.70 -7.05 -27.47
CA GLU A 275 11.88 -6.91 -26.59
C GLU A 275 12.09 -8.25 -25.87
N LYS A 276 13.02 -9.05 -26.42
CA LYS A 276 13.63 -10.12 -25.65
C LYS A 276 14.24 -9.51 -24.39
N ASN A 277 14.17 -10.23 -23.28
CA ASN A 277 14.95 -9.99 -22.06
C ASN A 277 16.46 -9.98 -22.36
N GLU A 278 16.95 -8.89 -22.94
CA GLU A 278 18.32 -8.41 -22.80
C GLU A 278 18.29 -7.26 -21.80
N PRO A 279 19.25 -7.18 -20.86
CA PRO A 279 19.34 -6.04 -19.97
C PRO A 279 19.45 -4.77 -20.81
N LYS A 280 18.43 -3.91 -20.75
CA LYS A 280 18.40 -2.64 -21.47
C LYS A 280 19.65 -1.85 -21.07
N ARG A 281 20.61 -1.74 -21.99
CA ARG A 281 21.86 -1.01 -21.78
C ARG A 281 21.47 0.43 -21.49
N LEU A 282 21.57 0.83 -20.22
CA LEU A 282 21.26 2.19 -19.77
C LEU A 282 21.94 3.18 -20.71
N THR A 283 21.22 4.21 -21.11
CA THR A 283 21.80 5.31 -21.88
C THR A 283 22.85 6.01 -21.04
N ARG A 284 23.74 6.77 -21.69
CA ARG A 284 24.81 7.50 -20.99
C ARG A 284 24.27 8.49 -19.96
N GLU A 285 23.13 9.10 -20.27
CA GLU A 285 22.42 10.05 -19.40
C GLU A 285 21.83 9.31 -18.18
N GLU A 286 21.11 8.20 -18.39
CA GLU A 286 20.59 7.39 -17.28
C GLU A 286 21.70 6.81 -16.39
N MET A 287 22.84 6.42 -16.97
CA MET A 287 24.02 6.00 -16.21
C MET A 287 24.61 7.14 -15.36
N GLN A 288 24.53 8.38 -15.84
CA GLN A 288 24.98 9.56 -15.09
C GLN A 288 24.02 9.89 -13.94
N ASP A 289 22.71 9.85 -14.18
CA ASP A 289 21.69 10.06 -13.14
C ASP A 289 21.74 8.98 -12.06
N ARG A 290 21.93 7.72 -12.47
CA ARG A 290 22.16 6.60 -11.53
C ARG A 290 23.43 6.80 -10.70
N LEU A 291 24.48 7.37 -11.30
CA LEU A 291 25.71 7.67 -10.56
C LEU A 291 25.52 8.80 -9.53
N GLU A 292 24.69 9.80 -9.86
CA GLU A 292 24.40 10.93 -8.98
C GLU A 292 23.53 10.54 -7.79
N SER A 293 22.44 9.81 -8.04
CA SER A 293 21.62 9.22 -6.97
C SER A 293 22.45 8.34 -6.02
N LEU A 294 23.36 7.52 -6.55
CA LEU A 294 24.25 6.72 -5.70
C LEU A 294 25.22 7.58 -4.87
N ARG A 295 25.58 8.79 -5.30
CA ARG A 295 26.38 9.75 -4.49
C ARG A 295 25.58 10.34 -3.36
N GLU A 296 24.33 10.71 -3.62
CA GLU A 296 23.43 11.23 -2.59
C GLU A 296 23.18 10.18 -1.50
N VAL A 297 22.88 8.94 -1.90
CA VAL A 297 22.70 7.80 -1.00
C VAL A 297 23.96 7.56 -0.15
N GLU A 298 25.15 7.55 -0.77
CA GLU A 298 26.41 7.43 -0.04
C GLU A 298 26.60 8.55 1.01
N GLY A 299 26.27 9.79 0.65
CA GLY A 299 26.34 10.95 1.54
C GLY A 299 25.41 10.81 2.75
N ASN A 300 24.17 10.37 2.52
CA ASN A 300 23.19 10.15 3.58
C ASN A 300 23.62 9.04 4.55
N PHE A 301 24.19 7.95 4.04
CA PHE A 301 24.73 6.88 4.87
C PHE A 301 25.96 7.32 5.67
N MET A 302 26.89 8.06 5.05
CA MET A 302 28.06 8.62 5.73
C MET A 302 27.68 9.56 6.88
N ALA A 303 26.65 10.38 6.70
CA ALA A 303 26.15 11.29 7.74
C ALA A 303 25.56 10.56 8.96
N GLN A 304 25.09 9.32 8.78
CA GLN A 304 24.44 8.52 9.82
C GLN A 304 25.29 7.32 10.29
N LYS A 305 26.58 7.32 9.95
CA LYS A 305 27.51 6.21 10.23
C LYS A 305 27.53 5.76 11.70
N GLU A 306 27.32 6.67 12.64
CA GLU A 306 27.33 6.38 14.09
C GLU A 306 26.07 5.67 14.58
N GLN A 307 24.97 5.72 13.83
CA GLN A 307 23.68 5.11 14.17
C GLN A 307 23.52 3.72 13.52
N ILE A 308 24.47 3.32 12.66
CA ILE A 308 24.43 2.11 11.86
C ILE A 308 25.48 1.13 12.40
N ASP A 309 25.12 -0.15 12.50
CA ASP A 309 26.08 -1.20 12.88
C ASP A 309 27.33 -1.16 11.97
N SER A 310 28.52 -1.20 12.58
CA SER A 310 29.80 -1.01 11.89
C SER A 310 30.05 -2.06 10.79
N THR A 311 29.54 -3.28 10.97
CA THR A 311 29.69 -4.40 10.03
C THR A 311 28.77 -4.20 8.83
N MET A 312 27.51 -3.83 9.11
CA MET A 312 26.50 -3.52 8.10
C MET A 312 26.90 -2.31 7.25
N TYR A 313 27.38 -1.24 7.90
CA TYR A 313 27.88 -0.04 7.24
C TYR A 313 29.00 -0.37 6.23
N LYS A 314 29.96 -1.22 6.63
CA LYS A 314 31.06 -1.63 5.76
C LYS A 314 30.59 -2.41 4.53
N GLN A 315 29.61 -3.30 4.68
CA GLN A 315 29.06 -4.09 3.57
C GLN A 315 28.31 -3.20 2.58
N LEU A 316 27.41 -2.35 3.08
CA LEU A 316 26.63 -1.43 2.24
C LEU A 316 27.52 -0.47 1.45
N MET A 317 28.53 0.10 2.10
CA MET A 317 29.48 1.00 1.43
C MET A 317 30.33 0.28 0.38
N ALA A 318 30.63 -1.02 0.57
CA ALA A 318 31.33 -1.82 -0.42
C ALA A 318 30.49 -2.07 -1.67
N GLU A 319 29.19 -2.30 -1.52
CA GLU A 319 28.25 -2.53 -2.62
C GLU A 319 27.97 -1.24 -3.41
N ILE A 320 27.72 -0.12 -2.73
CA ILE A 320 27.60 1.20 -3.38
C ILE A 320 28.86 1.48 -4.20
N LYS A 321 30.04 1.17 -3.64
CA LYS A 321 31.32 1.35 -4.33
C LYS A 321 31.45 0.43 -5.55
N HIS A 322 31.05 -0.83 -5.44
CA HIS A 322 31.08 -1.80 -6.53
C HIS A 322 30.16 -1.36 -7.69
N GLU A 323 28.94 -0.91 -7.38
CA GLU A 323 27.96 -0.50 -8.38
C GLU A 323 28.37 0.80 -9.09
N LYS A 324 28.89 1.78 -8.34
CA LYS A 324 29.52 2.97 -8.95
C LYS A 324 30.67 2.62 -9.88
N LEU A 325 31.47 1.61 -9.54
CA LEU A 325 32.59 1.17 -10.35
C LEU A 325 32.11 0.49 -11.65
N ARG A 326 31.07 -0.34 -11.56
CA ARG A 326 30.41 -0.97 -12.71
C ARG A 326 29.93 0.08 -13.71
N ILE A 327 29.12 1.03 -13.24
CA ILE A 327 28.56 2.12 -14.08
C ILE A 327 29.67 2.98 -14.68
N LYS A 328 30.69 3.36 -13.89
CA LYS A 328 31.85 4.12 -14.41
C LYS A 328 32.64 3.35 -15.46
N THR A 329 32.70 2.02 -15.35
CA THR A 329 33.39 1.16 -16.32
C THR A 329 32.59 1.07 -17.61
N GLU A 330 31.26 0.98 -17.51
CA GLU A 330 30.35 1.01 -18.67
C GLU A 330 30.36 2.37 -19.39
N LEU A 331 30.40 3.48 -18.65
CA LEU A 331 30.55 4.85 -19.19
C LEU A 331 31.87 5.09 -19.94
N LYS A 332 32.90 4.25 -19.72
CA LYS A 332 34.21 4.33 -20.38
C LYS A 332 34.34 3.47 -21.63
N LYS A 333 33.40 2.57 -21.90
CA LYS A 333 33.43 1.76 -23.12
C LYS A 333 33.14 2.66 -24.32
N PRO A 334 33.97 2.62 -25.39
CA PRO A 334 33.68 3.34 -26.63
C PRO A 334 32.36 2.84 -27.23
N GLN A 335 31.61 3.72 -27.88
CA GLN A 335 30.44 3.33 -28.65
C GLN A 335 30.91 2.59 -29.91
N GLU A 336 30.39 1.38 -30.13
CA GLU A 336 30.37 0.74 -31.45
C GLU A 336 29.30 1.41 -32.30
#